data_AF-A0A9E5YY92-F1
#
_entry.id   AF-A0A9E5YY92-F1
#
_cell.length_a   1.000
_cell.length_b   1.000
_cell.length_c   1.000
_cell.angle_alpha   90.00
_cell.angle_beta   90.00
_cell.angle_gamma   90.00
#
_symmetry.space_group_name_H-M   'P 1'
#
loop_
_entity.id
_entity.type
_entity.pdbx_description
1 polymer ?
#
loop_
_entity_poly.entity_id
_entity_poly.type
_entity_poly.pdbx_seq_one_letter_code
_entity_poly.pdbx_strand_id
1 'polypeptide(L)'
;MSTTKTGYAESKVLRWSERVKPALLIPGGALVGLVLGIIARAWMRWISTDPEFSWGGTIGILIGFVLFFTVHATVLLGRRRGWSRLWLTVTRVVAAILSLGIFTAAGASMLPTVLTASLGLGRTDWHRFVRRFFIVLSVIIPIFLVRDIGSDFGWNLVTAGRVILFVMIYHVIISVARITVAPLVTRGE
;
A
#
# COMPACT_ATOMS: atom_id res chain seq x y z
N MET A 1 6.54 -22.97 26.42
CA MET A 1 5.20 -22.33 26.39
C MET A 1 5.40 -20.85 26.06
N SER A 2 5.30 -20.45 24.79
CA SER A 2 5.48 -19.06 24.34
C SER A 2 4.34 -18.71 23.39
N THR A 3 3.15 -18.54 23.95
CA THR A 3 1.99 -18.00 23.26
C THR A 3 2.11 -16.48 23.15
N THR A 4 1.67 -15.96 22.00
CA THR A 4 1.00 -14.65 21.84
C THR A 4 1.78 -13.35 22.05
N LYS A 5 2.81 -13.10 21.24
CA LYS A 5 3.16 -11.69 20.83
C LYS A 5 3.04 -11.43 19.32
N THR A 6 2.76 -12.46 18.52
CA THR A 6 2.62 -12.39 17.06
C THR A 6 1.32 -11.75 16.58
N GLY A 7 0.28 -11.67 17.41
CA GLY A 7 -1.06 -11.20 17.04
C GLY A 7 -1.34 -9.69 17.18
N TYR A 8 -0.42 -8.86 17.69
CA TYR A 8 -0.81 -7.51 18.14
C TYR A 8 -1.08 -6.51 16.99
N ALA A 9 -0.26 -6.51 15.92
CA ALA A 9 -0.47 -5.61 14.78
C ALA A 9 -1.56 -6.13 13.81
N GLU A 10 -1.58 -7.45 13.62
CA GLU A 10 -2.59 -8.13 12.81
C GLU A 10 -3.99 -8.00 13.43
N SER A 11 -4.08 -8.05 14.76
CA SER A 11 -5.34 -7.86 15.47
C SER A 11 -5.92 -6.46 15.29
N LYS A 12 -5.13 -5.38 15.20
CA LYS A 12 -5.71 -4.03 15.07
C LYS A 12 -6.37 -3.80 13.71
N VAL A 13 -5.71 -4.22 12.62
CA VAL A 13 -6.28 -4.08 11.26
C VAL A 13 -7.47 -5.00 11.09
N LEU A 14 -7.35 -6.27 11.49
CA LEU A 14 -8.47 -7.21 11.44
C LEU A 14 -9.65 -6.72 12.29
N ARG A 15 -9.41 -6.27 13.53
CA ARG A 15 -10.43 -5.77 14.47
C ARG A 15 -11.09 -4.46 14.04
N TRP A 16 -10.35 -3.54 13.42
CA TRP A 16 -10.98 -2.36 12.81
C TRP A 16 -11.87 -2.79 11.65
N SER A 17 -11.34 -3.69 10.82
CA SER A 17 -12.00 -4.14 9.63
C SER A 17 -13.25 -5.00 9.95
N GLU A 18 -13.29 -5.71 11.08
CA GLU A 18 -14.46 -6.46 11.58
C GLU A 18 -15.72 -5.58 11.72
N ARG A 19 -15.56 -4.27 11.91
CA ARG A 19 -16.68 -3.31 11.92
C ARG A 19 -17.32 -3.12 10.54
N VAL A 20 -16.58 -3.42 9.48
CA VAL A 20 -17.04 -3.32 8.09
C VAL A 20 -17.63 -4.65 7.66
N LYS A 21 -18.89 -4.63 7.22
CA LYS A 21 -19.59 -5.81 6.69
C LYS A 21 -18.77 -6.43 5.54
N PRO A 22 -18.59 -7.77 5.49
CA PRO A 22 -17.81 -8.41 4.42
C PRO A 22 -18.24 -8.03 3.00
N ALA A 23 -19.54 -7.83 2.77
CA ALA A 23 -20.10 -7.40 1.49
C ALA A 23 -19.62 -6.02 1.04
N LEU A 24 -19.17 -5.16 1.98
CA LEU A 24 -18.70 -3.81 1.68
C LEU A 24 -17.19 -3.73 1.43
N LEU A 25 -16.43 -4.81 1.64
CA LEU A 25 -14.97 -4.74 1.52
C LEU A 25 -14.50 -4.47 0.09
N ILE A 26 -15.05 -5.20 -0.88
CA ILE A 26 -14.69 -5.05 -2.30
C ILE A 26 -15.16 -3.69 -2.85
N PRO A 27 -16.44 -3.29 -2.74
CA PRO A 27 -16.87 -1.98 -3.24
C PRO A 27 -16.23 -0.82 -2.46
N GLY A 28 -16.00 -0.99 -1.15
CA GLY A 28 -15.27 -0.03 -0.33
C GLY A 28 -13.81 0.10 -0.78
N GLY A 29 -13.14 -1.02 -1.10
CA GLY A 29 -11.81 -1.04 -1.70
C GLY A 29 -11.78 -0.28 -3.02
N ALA A 30 -12.71 -0.58 -3.94
CA ALA A 30 -12.81 0.12 -5.21
C ALA A 30 -13.01 1.63 -5.03
N LEU A 31 -13.90 2.06 -4.12
CA LEU A 31 -14.14 3.47 -3.81
C LEU A 31 -12.90 4.15 -3.23
N VAL A 32 -12.22 3.50 -2.28
CA VAL A 32 -10.96 4.02 -1.72
C VAL A 32 -9.89 4.15 -2.82
N GLY A 33 -9.79 3.17 -3.71
CA GLY A 33 -8.89 3.22 -4.86
C GLY A 33 -9.21 4.40 -5.79
N LEU A 34 -10.49 4.61 -6.11
CA LEU A 34 -10.91 5.73 -6.93
C LEU A 34 -10.55 7.08 -6.29
N VAL A 35 -10.90 7.28 -5.02
CA VAL A 35 -10.59 8.50 -4.26
C VAL A 35 -9.09 8.74 -4.20
N LEU A 36 -8.31 7.71 -3.85
CA LEU A 36 -6.86 7.84 -3.74
C LEU A 36 -6.19 8.07 -5.11
N GLY A 37 -6.72 7.49 -6.18
CA GLY A 37 -6.26 7.74 -7.54
C GLY A 37 -6.48 9.19 -7.98
N ILE A 38 -7.63 9.79 -7.64
CA ILE A 38 -7.91 11.21 -7.87
C ILE A 38 -6.92 12.08 -7.08
N ILE A 39 -6.73 11.77 -5.79
CA ILE A 39 -5.79 12.49 -4.93
C ILE A 39 -4.36 12.37 -5.47
N ALA A 40 -3.92 11.18 -5.86
CA ALA A 40 -2.60 10.96 -6.44
C ALA A 40 -2.42 11.75 -7.73
N ARG A 41 -3.45 11.82 -8.58
CA ARG A 41 -3.42 12.63 -9.80
C ARG A 41 -3.29 14.12 -9.50
N ALA A 42 -4.09 14.62 -8.56
CA ALA A 42 -4.01 16.01 -8.12
C ALA A 42 -2.64 16.33 -7.51
N TRP A 43 -2.08 15.42 -6.71
CA TRP A 43 -0.76 15.55 -6.12
C TRP A 43 0.34 15.63 -7.18
N MET A 44 0.34 14.73 -8.18
CA MET A 44 1.30 14.78 -9.29
C MET A 44 1.22 16.11 -10.05
N ARG A 45 0.02 16.66 -10.24
CA ARG A 45 -0.16 18.00 -10.83
C ARG A 45 0.40 19.11 -9.95
N TRP A 46 0.36 18.94 -8.64
CA TRP A 46 0.82 19.95 -7.71
C TRP A 46 2.36 19.98 -7.54
N ILE A 47 3.04 18.87 -7.80
CA ILE A 47 4.50 18.73 -7.69
C ILE A 47 5.23 18.77 -9.04
N SER A 48 4.53 18.97 -10.15
CA SER A 48 5.12 19.01 -11.49
C SER A 48 5.44 20.45 -11.89
N THR A 49 6.69 20.70 -12.29
CA THR A 49 7.11 21.98 -12.89
C THR A 49 6.64 22.11 -14.34
N ASP A 50 6.65 21.00 -15.08
CA ASP A 50 6.18 20.90 -16.47
C ASP A 50 5.13 19.77 -16.62
N PRO A 51 3.83 20.10 -16.53
CA PRO A 51 2.78 19.09 -16.45
C PRO A 51 2.39 18.49 -17.80
N GLU A 52 3.02 17.38 -18.18
CA GLU A 52 2.55 16.55 -19.30
C GLU A 52 1.40 15.62 -18.86
N PHE A 53 0.16 16.13 -18.91
CA PHE A 53 -1.02 15.38 -18.47
C PHE A 53 -1.96 15.01 -19.61
N SER A 54 -2.03 13.71 -19.91
CA SER A 54 -3.02 13.13 -20.82
C SER A 54 -4.24 12.53 -20.09
N TRP A 55 -5.38 12.47 -20.78
CA TRP A 55 -6.56 11.75 -20.32
C TRP A 55 -6.31 10.25 -20.16
N GLY A 56 -5.56 9.64 -21.09
CA GLY A 56 -5.17 8.24 -21.01
C GLY A 56 -4.35 7.93 -19.75
N GLY A 57 -3.39 8.79 -19.40
CA GLY A 57 -2.63 8.65 -18.16
C GLY A 57 -3.50 8.76 -16.91
N THR A 58 -4.45 9.71 -16.88
CA THR A 58 -5.42 9.85 -15.78
C THR A 58 -6.25 8.57 -15.62
N ILE A 59 -6.86 8.08 -16.70
CA ILE A 59 -7.68 6.85 -16.67
C ILE A 59 -6.85 5.66 -16.20
N GLY A 60 -5.61 5.52 -16.70
CA GLY A 60 -4.69 4.46 -16.28
C GLY A 60 -4.40 4.48 -14.78
N ILE A 61 -4.14 5.66 -14.20
CA ILE A 61 -3.94 5.83 -12.75
C ILE A 61 -5.20 5.40 -11.99
N LEU A 62 -6.37 5.89 -12.38
CA LEU A 62 -7.62 5.57 -11.68
C LEU A 62 -7.90 4.06 -11.71
N ILE A 63 -7.78 3.42 -12.88
CA ILE A 63 -7.97 1.98 -13.02
C ILE A 63 -6.95 1.21 -12.18
N GLY A 64 -5.67 1.61 -12.22
CA GLY A 64 -4.60 0.97 -11.43
C GLY A 64 -4.90 1.00 -9.93
N PHE A 65 -5.26 2.16 -9.39
CA PHE A 65 -5.62 2.29 -7.98
C PHE A 65 -6.90 1.51 -7.63
N VAL A 66 -7.95 1.57 -8.45
CA VAL A 66 -9.17 0.78 -8.22
C VAL A 66 -8.86 -0.71 -8.17
N LEU A 67 -8.10 -1.22 -9.14
CA LEU A 67 -7.70 -2.63 -9.18
C LEU A 67 -6.86 -3.02 -7.97
N PHE A 68 -5.87 -2.20 -7.62
CA PHE A 68 -5.02 -2.41 -6.45
C PHE A 68 -5.87 -2.55 -5.18
N PHE A 69 -6.70 -1.57 -4.85
CA PHE A 69 -7.47 -1.63 -3.60
C PHE A 69 -8.51 -2.74 -3.61
N THR A 70 -9.12 -3.01 -4.77
CA THR A 70 -10.11 -4.08 -4.93
C THR A 70 -9.49 -5.45 -4.68
N VAL A 71 -8.34 -5.76 -5.29
CA VAL A 71 -7.72 -7.08 -5.14
C VAL A 71 -7.20 -7.31 -3.72
N HIS A 72 -6.62 -6.29 -3.09
CA HIS A 72 -6.19 -6.38 -1.68
C HIS A 72 -7.39 -6.48 -0.71
N ALA A 73 -8.53 -5.87 -1.03
CA ALA A 73 -9.77 -6.07 -0.29
C ALA A 73 -10.30 -7.51 -0.45
N THR A 74 -10.15 -8.12 -1.63
CA THR A 74 -10.47 -9.54 -1.85
C THR A 74 -9.57 -10.45 -1.03
N VAL A 75 -8.26 -10.16 -0.93
CA VAL A 75 -7.36 -10.88 -0.02
C VAL A 75 -7.87 -10.79 1.42
N LEU A 76 -8.22 -9.59 1.89
CA LEU A 76 -8.77 -9.40 3.24
C LEU A 76 -10.08 -10.19 3.45
N LEU A 77 -10.99 -10.17 2.47
CA LEU A 77 -12.24 -10.92 2.52
C LEU A 77 -11.98 -12.43 2.60
N GLY A 78 -11.08 -12.96 1.76
CA GLY A 78 -10.72 -14.37 1.78
C GLY A 78 -10.14 -14.80 3.11
N ARG A 79 -9.31 -13.94 3.73
CA ARG A 79 -8.77 -14.18 5.08
C ARG A 79 -9.88 -14.25 6.12
N ARG A 80 -10.87 -13.36 6.06
CA ARG A 80 -12.00 -13.37 7.01
C ARG A 80 -12.95 -14.56 6.83
N ARG A 81 -13.17 -14.98 5.58
CA ARG A 81 -14.02 -16.13 5.26
C ARG A 81 -13.31 -17.48 5.46
N GLY A 82 -12.02 -17.47 5.79
CA GLY A 82 -11.24 -18.69 5.99
C GLY A 82 -11.10 -19.51 4.71
N TRP A 83 -10.87 -18.85 3.57
CA TRP A 83 -10.60 -19.53 2.30
C TRP A 83 -9.45 -20.53 2.41
N SER A 84 -9.48 -21.56 1.58
CA SER A 84 -8.42 -22.56 1.54
C SER A 84 -7.05 -21.92 1.23
N ARG A 85 -5.97 -22.57 1.68
CA ARG A 85 -4.61 -22.06 1.49
C ARG A 85 -4.29 -21.79 0.03
N LEU A 86 -4.73 -22.68 -0.87
CA LEU A 86 -4.53 -22.52 -2.32
C LEU A 86 -5.18 -21.23 -2.83
N TRP A 87 -6.47 -21.01 -2.53
CA TRP A 87 -7.19 -19.83 -2.99
C TRP A 87 -6.61 -18.52 -2.44
N LEU A 88 -6.19 -18.52 -1.16
CA LEU A 88 -5.52 -17.37 -0.58
C LEU A 88 -4.18 -17.08 -1.26
N THR A 89 -3.36 -18.11 -1.52
CA THR A 89 -2.08 -17.95 -2.22
C THR A 89 -2.29 -17.39 -3.62
N VAL A 90 -3.21 -17.95 -4.40
CA VAL A 90 -3.53 -17.47 -5.75
C VAL A 90 -3.96 -16.00 -5.70
N THR A 91 -4.87 -15.64 -4.79
CA THR A 91 -5.36 -14.26 -4.68
C THR A 91 -4.24 -13.29 -4.27
N ARG A 92 -3.31 -13.71 -3.41
CA ARG A 92 -2.15 -12.90 -3.02
C ARG A 92 -1.15 -12.71 -4.16
N VAL A 93 -0.91 -13.74 -4.98
CA VAL A 93 -0.08 -13.65 -6.18
C VAL A 93 -0.70 -12.69 -7.18
N VAL A 94 -2.01 -12.83 -7.45
CA VAL A 94 -2.75 -11.90 -8.31
C VAL A 94 -2.68 -10.47 -7.75
N ALA A 95 -2.85 -10.29 -6.45
CA ALA A 95 -2.71 -8.99 -5.81
C ALA A 95 -1.31 -8.39 -5.99
N ALA A 96 -0.25 -9.20 -5.87
CA ALA A 96 1.12 -8.75 -6.08
C ALA A 96 1.37 -8.33 -7.54
N ILE A 97 0.90 -9.13 -8.51
CA ILE A 97 1.05 -8.83 -9.94
C ILE A 97 0.27 -7.55 -10.30
N LEU A 98 -1.00 -7.46 -9.92
CA LEU A 98 -1.82 -6.27 -10.20
C LEU A 98 -1.29 -5.03 -9.48
N SER A 99 -0.59 -5.19 -8.36
CA SER A 99 0.07 -4.07 -7.69
C SER A 99 1.21 -3.46 -8.52
N LEU A 100 1.81 -4.20 -9.44
CA LEU A 100 2.81 -3.62 -10.35
C LEU A 100 2.20 -2.56 -11.27
N GLY A 101 0.89 -2.66 -11.55
CA GLY A 101 0.17 -1.71 -12.40
C GLY A 101 0.18 -0.26 -11.89
N ILE A 102 0.21 -0.04 -10.57
CA ILE A 102 0.29 1.31 -10.00
C ILE A 102 1.72 1.89 -10.02
N PHE A 103 2.71 1.11 -10.45
CA PHE A 103 4.13 1.48 -10.48
C PHE A 103 4.73 1.48 -11.90
N THR A 104 3.94 1.69 -12.94
CA THR A 104 4.40 1.61 -14.35
C THR A 104 5.04 2.90 -14.89
N ALA A 105 4.86 4.04 -14.23
CA ALA A 105 5.35 5.36 -14.68
C ALA A 105 6.22 6.03 -13.58
N ALA A 106 5.96 7.29 -13.24
CA ALA A 106 6.67 8.01 -12.17
C ALA A 106 6.65 7.27 -10.82
N GLY A 107 5.66 6.41 -10.59
CA GLY A 107 5.58 5.54 -9.41
C GLY A 107 6.61 4.40 -9.38
N ALA A 108 7.23 4.03 -10.50
CA ALA A 108 8.17 2.90 -10.60
C ALA A 108 9.33 3.00 -9.61
N SER A 109 9.86 4.21 -9.41
CA SER A 109 10.91 4.49 -8.44
C SER A 109 10.50 4.19 -7.01
N MET A 110 9.20 4.20 -6.70
CA MET A 110 8.66 3.95 -5.37
C MET A 110 8.28 2.48 -5.13
N LEU A 111 8.36 1.62 -6.15
CA LEU A 111 8.12 0.18 -5.99
C LEU A 111 9.04 -0.45 -4.92
N PRO A 112 10.38 -0.22 -4.91
CA PRO A 112 11.26 -0.78 -3.88
C PRO A 112 10.86 -0.34 -2.47
N THR A 113 10.46 0.93 -2.30
CA THR A 113 9.95 1.46 -1.03
C THR A 113 8.71 0.73 -0.56
N VAL A 114 7.71 0.57 -1.43
CA VAL A 114 6.45 -0.06 -1.04
C VAL A 114 6.67 -1.55 -0.74
N LEU A 115 7.48 -2.25 -1.54
CA LEU A 115 7.80 -3.66 -1.30
C LEU A 115 8.54 -3.83 0.03
N THR A 116 9.61 -3.06 0.25
CA THR A 116 10.43 -3.20 1.45
C THR A 116 9.68 -2.79 2.71
N ALA A 117 8.90 -1.69 2.68
CA ALA A 117 8.05 -1.29 3.78
C ALA A 117 6.95 -2.31 4.07
N SER A 118 6.28 -2.83 3.02
CA SER A 118 5.21 -3.82 3.21
C SER A 118 5.76 -5.12 3.80
N LEU A 119 6.91 -5.61 3.33
CA LEU A 119 7.58 -6.78 3.90
C LEU A 119 8.01 -6.54 5.35
N GLY A 120 8.68 -5.41 5.60
CA GLY A 120 9.12 -5.01 6.93
C GLY A 120 7.96 -4.80 7.93
N LEU A 121 6.79 -4.38 7.48
CA LEU A 121 5.64 -4.17 8.37
C LEU A 121 4.72 -5.39 8.44
N GLY A 122 4.64 -6.20 7.39
CA GLY A 122 3.71 -7.32 7.27
C GLY A 122 4.27 -8.68 7.69
N ARG A 123 5.58 -8.95 7.49
CA ARG A 123 6.21 -10.23 7.86
C ARG A 123 6.63 -10.24 9.33
N THR A 124 5.65 -10.47 10.20
CA THR A 124 5.85 -10.48 11.67
C THR A 124 6.63 -11.69 12.19
N ASP A 125 6.74 -12.73 11.38
CA ASP A 125 7.49 -13.97 11.63
C ASP A 125 9.00 -13.87 11.34
N TRP A 126 9.45 -12.79 10.70
CA TRP A 126 10.88 -12.57 10.46
C TRP A 126 11.62 -12.09 11.71
N HIS A 127 12.93 -12.35 11.74
CA HIS A 127 13.81 -11.83 12.79
C HIS A 127 13.75 -10.30 12.86
N ARG A 128 13.74 -9.74 14.07
CA ARG A 128 13.55 -8.29 14.29
C ARG A 128 14.56 -7.44 13.54
N PHE A 129 15.79 -7.94 13.39
CA PHE A 129 16.85 -7.24 12.66
C PHE A 129 16.54 -7.12 11.16
N VAL A 130 16.19 -8.23 10.51
CA VAL A 130 15.77 -8.25 9.09
C VAL A 130 14.61 -7.30 8.90
N ARG A 131 13.62 -7.34 9.80
CA ARG A 131 12.45 -6.47 9.72
C ARG A 131 12.80 -4.98 9.80
N ARG A 132 13.67 -4.60 10.74
CA ARG A 132 14.18 -3.22 10.86
C ARG A 132 14.98 -2.81 9.64
N PHE A 133 15.82 -3.69 9.10
CA PHE A 133 16.58 -3.42 7.89
C PHE A 133 15.68 -3.06 6.71
N PHE A 134 14.62 -3.84 6.47
CA PHE A 134 13.65 -3.54 5.41
C PHE A 134 12.89 -2.22 5.63
N ILE A 135 12.55 -1.88 6.88
CA ILE A 135 11.92 -0.59 7.21
C ILE A 135 12.89 0.58 6.94
N VAL A 136 14.15 0.46 7.36
CA VAL A 136 15.17 1.49 7.11
C VAL A 136 15.46 1.63 5.62
N LEU A 137 15.54 0.52 4.89
CA LEU A 137 15.73 0.55 3.44
C LEU A 137 14.58 1.27 2.73
N SER A 138 13.35 1.11 3.23
CA SER A 138 12.17 1.72 2.62
C SER A 138 12.14 3.25 2.68
N VAL A 139 12.85 3.89 3.61
CA VAL A 139 12.83 5.36 3.73
C VAL A 139 13.84 6.06 2.83
N ILE A 140 14.79 5.33 2.23
CA ILE A 140 15.88 5.92 1.44
C ILE A 140 15.34 6.71 0.25
N ILE A 141 14.54 6.08 -0.61
CA ILE A 141 13.99 6.73 -1.82
C ILE A 141 13.06 7.90 -1.45
N PRO A 142 12.12 7.77 -0.49
CA PRO A 142 11.33 8.90 0.01
C PRO A 142 12.15 10.10 0.44
N ILE A 143 13.31 9.89 1.10
CA ILE A 143 14.16 11.00 1.55
C ILE A 143 14.71 11.77 0.36
N PHE A 144 15.18 11.09 -0.69
CA PHE A 144 15.63 11.75 -1.92
C PHE A 144 14.49 12.52 -2.57
N LEU A 145 13.33 11.90 -2.72
CA LEU A 145 12.18 12.56 -3.35
C LEU A 145 11.69 13.78 -2.57
N VAL A 146 11.69 13.73 -1.24
CA VAL A 146 11.36 14.88 -0.37
C VAL A 146 12.40 15.99 -0.50
N ARG A 147 13.68 15.64 -0.59
CA ARG A 147 14.76 16.59 -0.83
C ARG A 147 14.59 17.28 -2.19
N ASP A 148 14.28 16.53 -3.23
CA ASP A 148 14.11 17.04 -4.60
C ASP A 148 12.91 18.00 -4.67
N ILE A 149 11.77 17.64 -4.06
CA ILE A 149 10.62 18.56 -3.95
C ILE A 149 11.03 19.86 -3.22
N GLY A 150 11.89 19.77 -2.20
CA GLY A 150 12.40 20.93 -1.47
C GLY A 150 13.36 21.80 -2.28
N SER A 151 14.21 21.21 -3.13
CA SER A 151 15.10 21.96 -4.01
C SER A 151 14.34 22.66 -5.13
N ASP A 152 13.33 22.00 -5.71
CA ASP A 152 12.62 22.50 -6.88
C ASP A 152 11.64 23.63 -6.52
N PHE A 153 11.05 23.57 -5.32
CA PHE A 153 9.98 24.48 -4.91
C PHE A 153 10.31 25.35 -3.68
N GLY A 154 11.49 25.17 -3.08
CA GLY A 154 11.90 25.81 -1.84
C GLY A 154 11.21 25.25 -0.58
N TRP A 155 11.81 25.53 0.59
CA TRP A 155 11.29 25.08 1.88
C TRP A 155 10.28 26.07 2.47
N ASN A 156 9.01 25.90 2.12
CA ASN A 156 7.89 26.69 2.64
C ASN A 156 6.72 25.80 3.08
N LEU A 157 5.66 26.41 3.62
CA LEU A 157 4.47 25.68 4.10
C LEU A 157 3.77 24.88 3.00
N VAL A 158 3.82 25.35 1.75
CA VAL A 158 3.22 24.67 0.59
C VAL A 158 3.99 23.38 0.29
N THR A 159 5.32 23.43 0.33
CA THR A 159 6.21 22.26 0.21
C THR A 159 5.97 21.25 1.32
N ALA A 160 5.78 21.70 2.56
CA ALA A 160 5.39 20.81 3.65
C ALA A 160 4.06 20.09 3.33
N GLY A 161 3.07 20.80 2.79
CA GLY A 161 1.80 20.20 2.33
C GLY A 161 1.99 19.12 1.26
N ARG A 162 2.86 19.35 0.28
CA ARG A 162 3.20 18.37 -0.78
C ARG A 162 3.83 17.09 -0.21
N VAL A 163 4.74 17.24 0.76
CA VAL A 163 5.41 16.12 1.43
C VAL A 163 4.43 15.36 2.32
N ILE A 164 3.57 16.05 3.07
CA ILE A 164 2.55 15.42 3.91
C ILE A 164 1.60 14.57 3.04
N LEU A 165 1.12 15.13 1.93
CA LEU A 165 0.21 14.40 1.04
C LEU A 165 0.89 13.18 0.42
N PHE A 166 2.15 13.31 0.01
CA PHE A 166 2.98 12.19 -0.44
C PHE A 166 3.06 11.07 0.62
N VAL A 167 3.44 11.41 1.86
CA VAL A 167 3.55 10.45 2.97
C VAL A 167 2.21 9.78 3.24
N MET A 168 1.09 10.53 3.22
CA MET A 168 -0.24 9.98 3.41
C MET A 168 -0.63 8.97 2.32
N ILE A 169 -0.43 9.30 1.04
CA ILE A 169 -0.73 8.39 -0.07
C ILE A 169 0.03 7.08 0.09
N TYR A 170 1.35 7.15 0.28
CA TYR A 170 2.17 5.94 0.42
C TYR A 170 1.90 5.18 1.71
N HIS A 171 1.57 5.86 2.81
CA HIS A 171 1.16 5.20 4.04
C HIS A 171 -0.09 4.33 3.83
N VAL A 172 -1.09 4.82 3.08
CA VAL A 172 -2.29 4.04 2.76
C VAL A 172 -1.94 2.84 1.86
N ILE A 173 -1.15 3.06 0.81
CA ILE A 173 -0.71 1.98 -0.12
C ILE A 173 0.02 0.87 0.65
N ILE A 174 1.01 1.22 1.47
CA ILE A 174 1.78 0.27 2.29
C ILE A 174 0.87 -0.44 3.31
N SER A 175 -0.04 0.30 3.93
CA SER A 175 -0.97 -0.25 4.93
C SER A 175 -1.95 -1.27 4.36
N VAL A 176 -2.27 -1.17 3.07
CA VAL A 176 -3.08 -2.15 2.34
C VAL A 176 -2.21 -3.29 1.83
N ALA A 177 -1.08 -3.00 1.19
CA ALA A 177 -0.15 -3.99 0.66
C ALA A 177 0.37 -4.96 1.73
N ARG A 178 0.59 -4.50 2.97
CA ARG A 178 1.01 -5.37 4.09
C ARG A 178 0.04 -6.52 4.36
N ILE A 179 -1.26 -6.36 4.06
CA ILE A 179 -2.28 -7.42 4.25
C ILE A 179 -1.93 -8.64 3.39
N THR A 180 -1.44 -8.39 2.18
CA THR A 180 -1.06 -9.39 1.20
C THR A 180 0.29 -10.03 1.47
N VAL A 181 1.14 -9.46 2.32
CA VAL A 181 2.41 -10.08 2.74
C VAL A 181 2.38 -10.64 4.16
N ALA A 182 1.30 -10.42 4.91
CA ALA A 182 1.11 -10.99 6.24
C ALA A 182 1.20 -12.54 6.26
N PRO A 183 1.77 -13.16 7.30
CA PRO A 183 1.84 -14.62 7.37
C PRO A 183 0.45 -15.27 7.29
N LEU A 184 0.39 -16.47 6.68
CA LEU A 184 -0.81 -17.30 6.78
C LEU A 184 -0.81 -17.94 8.16
N VAL A 185 -1.81 -17.62 8.99
CA VAL A 185 -2.04 -18.37 10.23
C VAL A 185 -2.56 -19.73 9.83
N THR A 186 -1.73 -20.76 9.97
CA THR A 186 -2.16 -22.14 9.86
C THR A 186 -3.10 -22.41 11.03
N ARG A 187 -4.41 -22.57 10.77
CA ARG A 187 -5.21 -23.41 11.68
C ARG A 187 -4.52 -24.77 11.67
N GLY A 188 -4.04 -25.17 12.84
CA GLY A 188 -3.38 -26.45 13.03
C GLY A 188 -4.26 -27.56 12.48
N GLU A 189 -3.61 -28.43 11.72
CA GLU A 189 -3.95 -29.85 11.73
C GLU A 189 -3.70 -30.39 13.15
#